data_AF-U9VWD0-F1
#
_entry.id   AF-U9VWD0-F1
#
_cell.length_a   1.000
_cell.length_b   1.000
_cell.length_c   1.000
_cell.angle_alpha   90.00
_cell.angle_beta   90.00
_cell.angle_gamma   90.00
#
_symmetry.space_group_name_H-M   'P 1'
#
loop_
_entity.id
_entity.type
_entity.pdbx_description
1 polymer ?
#
loop_
_entity_poly.entity_id
_entity_poly.type
_entity_poly.pdbx_seq_one_letter_code
_entity_poly.pdbx_strand_id
1 'polypeptide(L)'
;MQPPDWLKIKTVLVTDKKRDTLDPGEQTAITLAQTLPADLLIIDERLGRRVASEKNLNSLIFLLPPLEEQKLIVQKIYQIFDWIEPISDSVISMTQDCT
;
A
#
# COMPACT_ATOMS: atom_id res chain seq x y z
N MET A 1 -16.75 5.81 5.05
CA MET A 1 -15.59 5.48 5.91
C MET A 1 -14.60 6.62 5.80
N GLN A 2 -14.17 7.20 6.92
CA GLN A 2 -13.04 8.13 6.93
C GLN A 2 -11.74 7.33 6.92
N PRO A 3 -10.74 7.74 6.12
CA PRO A 3 -9.44 7.10 6.17
C PRO A 3 -8.79 7.34 7.55
N PRO A 4 -7.96 6.40 8.03
CA PRO A 4 -7.16 6.61 9.23
C PRO A 4 -6.25 7.85 9.11
N ASP A 5 -5.89 8.48 10.24
CA ASP A 5 -5.07 9.70 10.26
C ASP A 5 -3.68 9.56 9.60
N TRP A 6 -3.15 8.33 9.57
CA TRP A 6 -1.89 8.02 8.90
C TRP A 6 -2.00 8.03 7.36
N LEU A 7 -3.22 7.95 6.81
CA LEU A 7 -3.48 7.92 5.38
C LEU A 7 -3.96 9.29 4.88
N LYS A 8 -3.05 10.04 4.24
CA LYS A 8 -3.35 11.34 3.64
C LYS A 8 -3.61 11.19 2.14
N ILE A 9 -4.84 11.39 1.71
CA ILE A 9 -5.22 11.37 0.30
C ILE A 9 -4.95 12.75 -0.31
N LYS A 10 -4.21 12.79 -1.42
CA LYS A 10 -3.89 14.02 -2.17
C LYS A 10 -4.17 13.82 -3.65
N THR A 11 -4.82 14.81 -4.25
CA THR A 11 -5.02 14.88 -5.70
C THR A 11 -4.00 15.83 -6.32
N VAL A 12 -3.52 15.48 -7.51
CA VAL A 12 -2.52 16.26 -8.24
C VAL A 12 -2.99 16.43 -9.68
N LEU A 13 -2.78 17.63 -10.22
CA LEU A 13 -2.99 17.92 -11.63
C LEU A 13 -1.74 17.49 -12.40
N VAL A 14 -1.88 16.46 -13.23
CA VAL A 14 -0.81 16.02 -14.12
C VAL A 14 -0.69 17.04 -15.25
N THR A 15 0.39 17.82 -15.24
CA THR A 15 0.67 18.86 -16.25
C THR A 15 1.59 18.36 -17.37
N ASP A 16 2.26 17.23 -17.15
CA ASP A 16 3.40 16.80 -17.95
C ASP A 16 2.98 15.71 -18.95
N LYS A 17 2.66 16.13 -20.19
CA LYS A 17 2.25 15.25 -21.31
C LYS A 17 3.35 14.29 -21.79
N LYS A 18 4.56 14.36 -21.24
CA LYS A 18 5.70 13.54 -21.68
C LYS A 18 5.65 12.10 -21.17
N ARG A 19 4.57 11.71 -20.48
CA ARG A 19 4.40 10.41 -19.83
C ARG A 19 3.43 9.48 -20.57
N ASP A 20 3.27 9.66 -21.87
CA ASP A 20 2.34 8.88 -22.71
C ASP A 20 2.56 7.35 -22.67
N THR A 21 3.67 6.89 -22.09
CA THR A 21 3.98 5.47 -21.86
C THR A 21 3.50 4.90 -20.51
N LEU A 22 3.13 5.73 -19.53
CA LEU A 22 2.62 5.27 -18.22
C LEU A 22 1.11 5.47 -18.12
N ASP A 23 0.43 4.65 -17.34
CA ASP A 23 -1.00 4.87 -17.10
C ASP A 23 -1.24 6.14 -16.24
N PRO A 24 -2.44 6.76 -16.33
CA PRO A 24 -2.74 7.99 -15.61
C PRO A 24 -2.55 7.90 -14.08
N GLY A 25 -2.74 6.72 -13.49
CA GLY A 25 -2.54 6.49 -12.07
C GLY A 25 -1.07 6.61 -11.68
N GLU A 26 -0.19 5.94 -12.41
CA GLU A 26 1.27 6.04 -12.21
C GLU A 26 1.81 7.45 -12.46
N GLN A 27 1.31 8.12 -13.50
CA GLN A 27 1.65 9.51 -13.74
C GLN A 27 1.28 10.38 -12.54
N THR A 28 0.09 10.18 -11.98
CA THR A 28 -0.37 10.94 -10.81
C THR A 28 0.50 10.64 -9.59
N ALA A 29 0.83 9.36 -9.37
CA ALA A 29 1.68 8.93 -8.25
C ALA A 29 3.09 9.53 -8.31
N ILE A 30 3.75 9.46 -9.48
CA ILE A 30 5.09 10.03 -9.67
C ILE A 30 5.06 11.55 -9.49
N THR A 31 4.08 12.25 -10.07
CA THR A 31 3.99 13.72 -9.89
C THR A 31 3.77 14.09 -8.43
N LEU A 32 2.92 13.33 -7.72
CA LEU A 32 2.66 13.56 -6.31
C LEU A 32 3.92 13.35 -5.47
N ALA A 33 4.68 12.28 -5.73
CA ALA A 33 5.94 12.00 -5.03
C ALA A 33 6.98 13.12 -5.24
N GLN A 34 7.08 13.65 -6.46
CA GLN A 34 7.97 14.79 -6.75
C GLN A 34 7.51 16.09 -6.09
N THR A 35 6.19 16.30 -5.98
CA THR A 35 5.60 17.51 -5.38
C THR A 35 5.75 17.52 -3.86
N LEU A 36 5.70 16.34 -3.24
CA LEU A 36 5.77 16.16 -1.78
C LEU A 36 7.16 15.75 -1.28
N PRO A 37 8.22 16.05 -2.05
CA PRO A 37 9.52 15.34 -2.03
C PRO A 37 9.53 14.05 -1.19
N ALA A 38 8.79 13.03 -1.64
CA ALA A 38 8.61 11.81 -0.86
C ALA A 38 9.91 11.01 -0.75
N ASP A 39 10.19 10.48 0.43
CA ASP A 39 11.37 9.64 0.68
C ASP A 39 11.31 8.29 -0.06
N LEU A 40 10.10 7.80 -0.34
CA LEU A 40 9.82 6.51 -0.96
C LEU A 40 8.55 6.55 -1.81
N LEU A 41 8.63 5.99 -3.02
CA LEU A 41 7.49 5.76 -3.91
C LEU A 41 7.26 4.25 -4.09
N ILE A 42 6.03 3.78 -3.88
CA ILE A 42 5.63 2.39 -4.12
C ILE A 42 4.93 2.32 -5.48
N ILE A 43 5.50 1.57 -6.42
CA ILE A 43 4.95 1.30 -7.76
C ILE A 43 5.14 -0.19 -8.08
N ASP A 44 4.06 -0.82 -8.54
CA ASP A 44 4.00 -2.24 -8.89
C ASP A 44 4.52 -2.55 -10.30
N GLU A 45 4.34 -1.64 -11.25
CA GLU A 45 4.70 -1.82 -12.65
C GLU A 45 6.21 -1.58 -12.92
N ARG A 46 6.74 -2.24 -13.95
CA ARG A 46 8.18 -2.19 -14.26
C ARG A 46 8.58 -0.89 -14.95
N LEU A 47 7.79 -0.36 -15.87
CA LEU A 47 8.09 0.90 -16.54
C LEU A 47 7.94 2.07 -15.56
N GLY A 48 6.88 2.09 -14.74
CA GLY A 48 6.70 3.09 -13.69
C GLY A 48 7.90 3.22 -12.75
N ARG A 49 8.48 2.11 -12.29
CA ARG A 49 9.72 2.14 -11.47
C ARG A 49 10.94 2.67 -12.20
N ARG A 50 11.11 2.35 -13.49
CA ARG A 50 12.22 2.90 -14.28
C ARG A 50 12.09 4.42 -14.39
N VAL A 51 10.90 4.90 -14.71
CA VAL A 51 10.63 6.35 -14.80
C VAL A 51 10.81 7.02 -13.44
N ALA A 52 10.38 6.40 -12.34
CA ALA A 52 10.63 6.92 -10.98
C ALA A 52 12.13 7.03 -10.69
N SER A 53 12.92 6.02 -11.04
CA SER A 53 14.38 6.02 -10.88
C SER A 53 15.06 7.12 -11.71
N GLU A 54 14.64 7.34 -12.96
CA GLU A 54 15.11 8.45 -13.81
C GLU A 54 14.81 9.84 -13.20
N LYS A 55 13.83 9.92 -12.29
CA LYS A 55 13.48 11.12 -11.54
C LYS A 55 14.11 11.21 -10.15
N ASN A 56 15.09 10.36 -9.86
CA ASN A 56 15.76 10.24 -8.56
C ASN A 56 14.80 9.93 -7.40
N LEU A 57 13.69 9.28 -7.69
CA LEU A 57 12.79 8.77 -6.65
C LEU A 57 13.25 7.37 -6.24
N ASN A 58 13.39 7.16 -4.94
CA ASN A 58 13.61 5.82 -4.40
C ASN A 58 12.32 5.02 -4.57
N SER A 59 12.33 4.06 -5.51
CA SER A 59 11.19 3.16 -5.72
C SER A 59 11.47 1.78 -5.11
N LEU A 60 10.56 1.29 -4.27
CA LEU A 60 10.70 -0.04 -3.68
C LEU A 60 10.15 -1.11 -4.65
N ILE A 61 10.96 -2.13 -4.95
CA ILE A 61 10.46 -3.38 -5.51
C ILE A 61 9.99 -4.23 -4.33
N PHE A 62 8.68 -4.43 -4.20
CA PHE A 62 8.19 -5.48 -3.31
C PHE A 62 8.45 -6.82 -3.98
N LEU A 63 9.54 -7.49 -3.61
CA LEU A 63 9.80 -8.85 -4.03
C LEU A 63 8.77 -9.74 -3.31
N LEU A 64 7.66 -10.00 -4.00
CA LEU A 64 6.75 -11.03 -3.54
C LEU A 64 7.50 -12.36 -3.55
N PRO A 65 7.43 -13.15 -2.47
CA PRO A 65 8.00 -14.48 -2.47
C PRO A 65 7.29 -15.35 -3.55
N PRO A 66 7.87 -16.48 -4.00
CA PRO A 66 7.23 -17.40 -4.93
C PRO A 66 5.79 -17.75 -4.52
N LEU A 67 4.93 -18.10 -5.49
CA LEU A 67 3.50 -18.35 -5.23
C LEU A 67 3.27 -19.39 -4.13
N GLU A 68 4.11 -20.40 -4.05
CA GLU A 68 4.02 -21.44 -3.02
C GLU A 68 4.29 -20.88 -1.61
N GLU A 69 5.27 -20.00 -1.47
CA GLU A 69 5.55 -19.30 -0.21
C GLU A 69 4.43 -18.30 0.15
N GLN A 70 3.85 -17.61 -0.84
CA GLN A 70 2.71 -16.72 -0.60
C GLN A 70 1.52 -17.46 0.00
N LYS A 71 1.23 -18.68 -0.47
CA LYS A 71 0.16 -19.52 0.11
C LYS A 71 0.44 -19.89 1.57
N LEU A 72 1.70 -20.15 1.93
CA LEU A 72 2.09 -20.41 3.31
C LEU A 72 1.89 -19.18 4.21
N ILE A 73 2.17 -17.97 3.69
CA ILE A 73 1.89 -16.72 4.40
C ILE A 73 0.38 -16.58 4.66
N VAL A 74 -0.44 -16.79 3.64
CA VAL A 74 -1.91 -16.75 3.75
C VAL A 74 -2.41 -17.76 4.79
N GLN A 75 -1.91 -19.00 4.74
CA GLN A 75 -2.28 -20.04 5.71
C GLN A 75 -1.93 -19.65 7.15
N LYS A 76 -0.74 -19.09 7.38
CA LYS A 76 -0.32 -18.63 8.72
C LYS A 76 -1.18 -17.47 9.21
N ILE A 77 -1.54 -16.54 8.34
CA ILE A 77 -2.44 -15.43 8.70
C ILE A 77 -3.79 -15.97 9.16
N TYR A 78 -4.36 -16.97 8.47
CA TYR A 78 -5.59 -17.62 8.92
C TYR A 78 -5.45 -18.30 10.28
N GLN A 79 -4.37 -19.05 10.50
CA GLN A 79 -4.10 -19.65 11.83
C GLN A 79 -4.01 -18.61 12.95
N ILE A 80 -3.41 -17.46 12.66
CA ILE A 80 -3.34 -16.35 13.61
C ILE A 80 -4.75 -15.79 13.88
N PHE A 81 -5.58 -15.61 12.86
CA PHE A 81 -6.96 -15.16 13.04
C PHE A 81 -7.80 -16.14 13.86
N ASP A 82 -7.65 -17.46 13.64
CA ASP A 82 -8.32 -18.48 14.44
C ASP A 82 -7.98 -18.38 15.94
N TRP A 83 -6.78 -17.90 16.28
CA TRP A 83 -6.38 -17.68 17.67
C TRP A 83 -6.87 -16.35 18.24
N ILE A 84 -7.00 -15.33 17.39
CA ILE A 84 -7.37 -13.98 17.80
C ILE A 84 -8.90 -13.85 17.95
N GLU A 85 -9.70 -14.48 17.09
CA GLU A 85 -11.17 -14.39 17.12
C GLU A 85 -11.75 -14.75 18.50
N PRO A 86 -11.39 -15.89 19.13
CA PRO A 86 -11.93 -16.24 20.44
C PRO A 86 -11.55 -15.24 21.54
N ILE A 87 -10.34 -14.68 21.45
CA ILE A 87 -9.85 -13.68 22.41
C ILE A 87 -10.63 -12.37 22.23
N SER A 88 -10.85 -11.94 20.99
CA SER A 88 -11.65 -10.77 20.66
C SER A 88 -13.08 -10.91 21.17
N ASP A 89 -13.72 -12.05 20.92
CA ASP A 89 -15.09 -12.33 21.34
C ASP A 89 -15.24 -12.40 22.87
N SER A 90 -14.23 -12.95 23.56
CA SER A 90 -14.19 -12.96 25.02
C SER A 90 -14.04 -11.56 25.60
N VAL A 91 -13.22 -10.69 25.01
CA VAL A 91 -13.06 -9.31 25.47
C VAL A 91 -14.34 -8.50 25.23
N ILE A 92 -14.98 -8.68 24.06
CA ILE A 92 -16.23 -8.00 23.72
C ILE A 92 -17.34 -8.39 24.71
N SER A 93 -17.52 -9.70 24.99
CA SER A 93 -18.53 -10.17 25.95
C SER A 93 -18.27 -9.65 27.37
N MET A 94 -17.01 -9.65 27.84
CA MET A 94 -16.65 -9.09 29.16
C MET A 94 -16.91 -7.58 29.28
N THR A 95 -16.80 -6.82 28.19
CA THR A 95 -17.12 -5.39 28.18
C THR A 95 -18.62 -5.08 28.08
N GLN A 96 -19.43 -6.01 27.56
CA GLN A 96 -20.89 -5.85 27.44
C GLN A 96 -21.64 -6.16 28.75
N ASP A 97 -21.07 -6.97 29.64
CA ASP A 97 -21.67 -7.31 30.94
C ASP A 97 -21.44 -6.24 32.03
N CYS A 98 -20.62 -5.21 31.78
CA CYS A 98 -20.32 -4.13 32.74
C CYS A 98 -21.15 -2.84 32.56
N THR A 99 -22.22 -2.86 31.75
CA THR A 99 -23.12 -1.70 31.55
C THR A 99 -24.55 -2.03 31.98
#